data_AF-W4LQE5-F1
#
_entry.id   AF-W4LQE5-F1
#
_cell.length_a   1.000
_cell.length_b   1.000
_cell.length_c   1.000
_cell.angle_alpha   90.00
_cell.angle_beta   90.00
_cell.angle_gamma   90.00
#
_symmetry.space_group_name_H-M   'P 1'
#
loop_
_entity.id
_entity.type
_entity.pdbx_description
1 polymer ?
#
loop_
_entity_poly.entity_id
_entity_poly.type
_entity_poly.pdbx_seq_one_letter_code
_entity_poly.pdbx_strand_id
1 'polypeptide(L)' 'MRPIALSLVPSRTLDGLRWYKVTDLRGLIRDGEVAEYQVTLQLGFRLRDQDPIET' A
#
# COMPACT_ATOMS: atom_id res chain seq x y z
N MET A 1 -6.46 -17.60 0.98
CA MET A 1 -6.08 -16.24 1.41
C MET A 1 -5.42 -15.55 0.22
N ARG A 2 -6.16 -14.72 -0.54
CA ARG A 2 -5.65 -14.03 -1.73
C ARG A 2 -5.24 -12.62 -1.28
N PRO A 3 -4.01 -12.14 -1.53
CA PRO A 3 -3.64 -10.78 -1.16
C PRO A 3 -4.36 -9.81 -2.10
N ILE A 4 -5.16 -8.90 -1.52
CA ILE A 4 -5.78 -7.79 -2.25
C ILE A 4 -4.69 -6.74 -2.44
N ALA A 5 -4.29 -6.49 -3.69
CA ALA A 5 -3.43 -5.37 -4.03
C ALA A 5 -4.31 -4.11 -4.09
N LEU A 6 -4.35 -3.35 -3.00
CA LEU A 6 -5.06 -2.08 -2.95
C LEU A 6 -4.20 -1.02 -3.61
N SER A 7 -4.53 -0.64 -4.85
CA SER A 7 -4.01 0.54 -5.51
C SER A 7 -4.68 1.77 -4.88
N LEU A 8 -4.01 2.42 -3.91
CA LEU A 8 -4.47 3.69 -3.35
C LEU A 8 -3.87 4.84 -4.15
N VAL A 9 -4.74 5.57 -4.85
CA VAL A 9 -4.43 6.89 -5.42
C VAL A 9 -4.37 7.91 -4.25
N PRO A 10 -3.35 8.77 -4.12
CA PRO A 10 -3.13 9.50 -2.87
C PRO A 10 -3.91 10.82 -2.81
N SER A 11 -4.58 11.04 -1.69
CA SER A 11 -4.58 12.31 -0.95
C SER A 11 -5.18 12.18 0.45
N ARG A 12 -5.77 11.03 0.81
CA ARG A 12 -6.16 10.77 2.20
C ARG A 12 -4.92 10.50 3.06
N THR A 13 -4.56 11.48 3.88
CA THR A 13 -3.66 11.26 5.01
C THR A 13 -4.33 10.28 5.97
N LEU A 14 -3.82 9.06 6.05
CA LEU A 14 -4.24 8.11 7.06
C LEU A 14 -3.73 8.59 8.41
N ASP A 15 -4.61 9.20 9.19
CA ASP A 15 -4.32 9.61 10.56
C ASP A 15 -4.14 8.40 11.47
N GLY A 16 -3.21 8.49 12.42
CA GLY A 16 -3.01 7.44 13.42
C GLY A 16 -2.34 6.17 12.90
N LEU A 17 -1.57 6.25 11.81
CA LEU A 17 -0.62 5.20 11.42
C LEU A 17 0.35 4.92 12.57
N ARG A 18 0.48 3.66 12.97
CA ARG A 18 1.35 3.26 14.10
C ARG A 18 2.54 2.44 13.65
N TRP A 19 2.29 1.50 12.76
CA TRP A 19 3.32 0.63 12.24
C TRP A 19 3.04 0.32 10.79
N TYR A 20 4.11 0.01 10.07
CA TYR A 20 4.07 -0.53 8.73
C TYR A 20 5.01 -1.72 8.65
N LYS A 21 4.71 -2.66 7.76
CA LYS A 21 5.55 -3.81 7.47
C LYS A 21 5.64 -3.99 5.97
N VAL A 22 6.88 -4.02 5.48
CA VAL A 22 7.14 -4.45 4.10
C VAL A 22 6.94 -5.96 4.05
N THR A 23 6.01 -6.41 3.21
CA THR A 23 5.76 -7.84 3.02
C THR A 23 6.40 -8.38 1.77
N ASP A 24 6.58 -7.52 0.75
CA ASP A 24 7.11 -7.92 -0.54
C ASP A 24 7.70 -6.69 -1.24
N LEU A 25 8.86 -6.88 -1.87
CA LEU A 25 9.52 -5.88 -2.70
C LEU A 25 9.76 -6.52 -4.06
N ARG A 26 9.14 -5.96 -5.08
CA ARG A 26 9.32 -6.33 -6.48
C ARG A 26 9.73 -5.13 -7.29
N GLY A 27 10.17 -5.38 -8.51
CA GLY A 27 10.43 -4.33 -9.47
C GLY A 27 10.27 -4.83 -10.89
N LEU A 28 9.92 -3.91 -11.78
CA LEU A 28 9.92 -4.17 -13.22
C LEU A 28 11.33 -3.94 -13.74
N ILE A 29 11.88 -4.91 -14.47
CA ILE A 29 13.15 -4.75 -15.19
C ILE A 29 12.82 -4.47 -16.66
N ARG A 30 13.41 -3.42 -17.22
CA ARG A 30 13.32 -3.08 -18.64
C ARG A 30 14.71 -2.71 -19.15
N ASP A 31 15.07 -3.26 -20.30
CA ASP A 31 16.36 -2.99 -20.96
C ASP A 31 17.60 -3.26 -20.07
N GLY A 32 17.48 -4.23 -19.16
CA GLY A 32 18.56 -4.61 -18.24
C GLY A 32 18.64 -3.77 -16.96
N GLU A 33 17.75 -2.78 -16.80
CA GLU A 33 17.72 -1.88 -15.63
C GLU A 33 16.40 -1.96 -14.88
N VAL A 34 16.41 -1.59 -13.59
CA VAL A 34 15.19 -1.54 -12.78
C VAL A 34 14.41 -0.28 -13.16
N ALA A 35 13.27 -0.47 -13.84
CA ALA A 35 12.41 0.60 -14.33
C ALA A 35 11.41 1.08 -13.26
N GLU A 36 10.90 0.17 -12.44
CA GLU A 36 9.92 0.49 -11.38
C GLU A 36 10.20 -0.30 -10.12
N TYR A 37 9.91 0.32 -8.97
CA TYR A 37 9.93 -0.33 -7.67
C TYR A 37 8.50 -0.44 -7.14
N GLN A 38 8.10 -1.67 -6.83
CA GLN A 38 6.78 -2.01 -6.34
C GLN A 38 6.93 -2.52 -4.90
N VAL A 39 6.41 -1.75 -3.95
CA VAL A 39 6.49 -2.08 -2.53
C VAL A 39 5.11 -2.49 -2.04
N THR A 40 4.98 -3.71 -1.54
CA THR A 40 3.76 -4.16 -0.86
C THR A 40 3.90 -3.92 0.64
N LEU A 41 2.97 -3.15 1.20
CA LEU A 41 2.97 -2.78 2.61
C LEU A 41 1.71 -3.31 3.32
N GLN A 42 1.91 -3.84 4.52
CA GLN A 42 0.84 -3.93 5.52
C GLN A 42 0.93 -2.70 6.41
N LEU A 43 -0.20 -2.03 6.61
CA LEU A 43 -0.32 -0.83 7.42
C LEU A 43 -1.21 -1.10 8.63
N GLY A 44 -0.70 -0.80 9.82
CA GLY A 44 -1.49 -0.78 11.06
C GLY A 44 -1.86 0.65 11.41
N PHE A 45 -3.12 1.01 11.21
CA PHE A 45 -3.70 2.31 11.55
C PHE A 45 -5.04 2.14 12.25
N ARG A 46 -5.51 3.20 12.91
CA ARG A 46 -6.85 3.21 13.50
C ARG A 46 -7.79 3.92 12.53
N LEU A 47 -8.84 3.23 12.11
CA LEU A 47 -9.95 3.84 11.40
C LEU A 47 -10.71 4.74 12.40
N ARG A 48 -11.03 5.97 11.97
CA ARG A 48 -12.04 6.79 12.65
C ARG A 48 -13.36 6.58 11.91
N ASP A 49 -14.48 6.65 12.62
CA ASP A 49 -15.82 6.23 12.17
C ASP A 49 -16.39 6.93 10.91
N GLN A 50 -15.64 7.80 10.23
CA GLN A 50 -16.12 8.62 9.11
C GLN A 50 -15.47 8.34 7.76
N ASP A 51 -14.80 7.20 7.61
CA ASP A 51 -14.33 6.76 6.29
C ASP A 51 -15.41 5.89 5.62
N PRO A 52 -16.17 6.42 4.63
CA PRO A 52 -17.09 5.57 3.87
C PRO A 52 -16.26 4.50 3.14
N ILE A 53 -16.63 3.24 3.35
CA ILE A 53 -16.10 2.12 2.57
C ILE A 53 -16.85 2.15 1.23
N GLU A 54 -16.23 2.70 0.18
CA GLU A 54 -16.73 2.50 -1.18
C GLU A 54 -16.68 0.98 -1.48
N THR A 55 -17.86 0.40 -1.68
CA THR A 55 -18.06 -1.00 -2.09
C THR A 55 -17.92 -1.13 -3.60
#